data_AF-A0A2I1D4Y7-F1
#
_entry.id   AF-A0A2I1D4Y7-F1
#
_cell.length_a   1.000
_cell.length_b   1.000
_cell.length_c   1.000
_cell.angle_alpha   90.00
_cell.angle_beta   90.00
_cell.angle_gamma   90.00
#
_symmetry.space_group_name_H-M   'P 1'
#
loop_
_entity.id
_entity.type
_entity.pdbx_description
1 polymer ?
#
loop_
_entity_poly.entity_id
_entity_poly.type
_entity_poly.pdbx_seq_one_letter_code
_entity_poly.pdbx_strand_id
1 'polypeptide(L)'
;MAIGTGITMQLGYAVASLKVPPSDIFSAINLQNVAQIGATVLCLVIAGQVFQSTTVRNLTGVLAGRGFSETEIHGAVAGTQSPLFESLSGDLRDDAVGAITASMQRAFVVPLVAGGVDLVGSLLMKRERLFK
;
A
#
# COMPACT_ATOMS: atom_id res chain seq x y z
N MET A 1 8.90 -5.56 -8.81
CA MET A 1 8.17 -6.83 -8.98
C MET A 1 9.14 -7.96 -8.69
N ALA A 2 8.88 -8.77 -7.67
CA ALA A 2 9.67 -9.99 -7.43
C ALA A 2 9.06 -11.14 -8.24
N ILE A 3 9.79 -12.26 -8.32
CA ILE A 3 9.39 -13.45 -9.12
C ILE A 3 7.96 -13.89 -8.77
N GLY A 4 7.55 -13.85 -7.50
CA GLY A 4 6.21 -14.28 -7.08
C GLY A 4 5.07 -13.37 -7.55
N THR A 5 5.19 -12.06 -7.39
CA THR A 5 4.08 -11.12 -7.66
C THR A 5 3.84 -10.90 -9.16
N GLY A 6 4.90 -10.98 -9.97
CA GLY A 6 4.77 -10.83 -11.43
C GLY A 6 4.05 -12.00 -12.08
N ILE A 7 4.32 -13.22 -11.61
CA ILE A 7 3.71 -14.43 -12.17
C ILE A 7 2.21 -14.48 -11.87
N THR A 8 1.80 -14.18 -10.64
CA THR A 8 0.37 -14.20 -10.27
C THR A 8 -0.46 -13.19 -11.05
N MET A 9 0.08 -11.98 -11.27
CA MET A 9 -0.62 -10.97 -12.08
C MET A 9 -0.77 -11.39 -13.54
N GLN A 10 0.30 -11.92 -14.15
CA GLN A 10 0.27 -12.38 -15.54
C GLN A 10 -0.64 -13.61 -15.73
N LEU A 11 -0.67 -14.51 -14.75
CA LEU A 11 -1.51 -15.69 -14.79
C LEU A 11 -3.00 -15.36 -14.86
N GLY A 12 -3.44 -14.27 -14.20
CA GLY A 12 -4.83 -13.79 -14.27
C GLY A 12 -5.29 -13.51 -15.71
N TYR A 13 -4.46 -12.83 -16.51
CA TYR A 13 -4.75 -12.57 -17.92
C TYR A 13 -4.89 -13.87 -18.74
N ALA A 14 -3.97 -14.82 -18.53
CA ALA A 14 -4.00 -16.11 -19.22
C ALA A 14 -5.27 -16.92 -18.86
N VAL A 15 -5.62 -17.00 -17.57
CA VAL A 15 -6.81 -17.74 -17.12
C VAL A 15 -8.10 -17.08 -17.62
N ALA A 16 -8.21 -15.76 -17.54
CA ALA A 16 -9.39 -15.03 -17.99
C ALA A 16 -9.64 -15.21 -19.49
N SER A 17 -8.59 -15.05 -20.31
CA SER A 17 -8.68 -15.23 -21.78
C SER A 17 -9.00 -16.66 -22.20
N LEU A 18 -8.54 -17.67 -21.45
CA LEU A 18 -8.85 -19.08 -21.75
C LEU A 18 -10.27 -19.50 -21.33
N LYS A 19 -10.87 -18.81 -20.36
CA LYS A 19 -12.19 -19.18 -19.82
C LYS A 19 -13.36 -18.57 -20.58
N VAL A 20 -13.15 -17.43 -21.25
CA VAL A 20 -14.19 -16.72 -22.00
C VAL A 20 -14.28 -17.19 -23.46
N PRO A 21 -15.43 -16.99 -24.14
CA PRO A 21 -15.53 -17.21 -25.58
C PRO A 21 -14.50 -16.38 -26.36
N PRO A 22 -14.04 -16.83 -27.54
CA PRO A 22 -13.05 -16.10 -28.34
C PRO A 22 -13.44 -14.64 -28.68
N SER A 23 -14.74 -14.36 -28.79
CA SER A 23 -15.27 -13.00 -29.02
C SER A 23 -14.99 -12.04 -27.85
N ASP A 24 -14.85 -12.57 -26.63
CA ASP A 24 -14.87 -11.79 -25.39
C ASP A 24 -13.48 -11.70 -24.75
N ILE A 25 -12.45 -12.32 -25.36
CA ILE A 25 -11.06 -12.30 -24.86
C ILE A 25 -10.59 -10.86 -24.62
N PHE A 26 -10.86 -9.96 -25.57
CA PHE A 26 -10.46 -8.55 -25.44
C PHE A 26 -11.18 -7.87 -24.27
N SER A 27 -12.47 -8.15 -24.08
CA SER A 27 -13.25 -7.65 -22.94
C SER A 27 -12.70 -8.15 -21.61
N ALA A 28 -12.30 -9.43 -21.53
CA ALA A 28 -11.70 -10.02 -20.34
C ALA A 28 -10.34 -9.39 -20.00
N ILE A 29 -9.49 -9.14 -21.00
CA ILE A 29 -8.21 -8.45 -20.81
C ILE A 29 -8.43 -7.02 -20.32
N ASN A 30 -9.38 -6.29 -20.90
CA ASN A 30 -9.72 -4.94 -20.44
C ASN A 30 -10.23 -4.91 -19.01
N LEU A 31 -11.08 -5.86 -18.63
CA LEU A 31 -11.54 -6.00 -17.25
C LEU A 31 -10.35 -6.23 -16.29
N GLN A 32 -9.40 -7.09 -16.67
CA GLN A 32 -8.21 -7.34 -15.87
C GLN A 32 -7.33 -6.09 -15.71
N ASN A 33 -7.16 -5.29 -16.78
CA ASN A 33 -6.45 -4.01 -16.72
C ASN A 33 -7.12 -3.03 -15.74
N VAL A 34 -8.44 -2.89 -15.82
CA VAL A 34 -9.22 -2.03 -14.92
C VAL A 34 -9.10 -2.50 -13.48
N ALA A 35 -9.22 -3.81 -13.24
CA ALA A 35 -9.06 -4.39 -11.91
C ALA A 35 -7.65 -4.15 -11.35
N GLN A 36 -6.61 -4.32 -12.16
CA GLN A 36 -5.22 -4.11 -11.75
C GLN A 36 -4.93 -2.64 -11.40
N ILE A 37 -5.36 -1.70 -12.24
CA ILE A 37 -5.21 -0.26 -11.98
C ILE A 37 -6.01 0.12 -10.74
N GLY A 38 -7.28 -0.30 -10.65
CA GLY A 38 -8.15 -0.03 -9.51
C GLY A 38 -7.57 -0.56 -8.20
N ALA A 39 -7.07 -1.79 -8.18
CA ALA A 39 -6.42 -2.39 -7.02
C ALA A 39 -5.16 -1.61 -6.62
N THR A 40 -4.36 -1.16 -7.59
CA THR A 40 -3.15 -0.36 -7.32
C THR A 40 -3.51 0.98 -6.66
N VAL A 41 -4.54 1.67 -7.18
CA VAL A 41 -5.02 2.93 -6.61
C VAL A 41 -5.54 2.73 -5.18
N LEU A 42 -6.37 1.71 -4.95
CA LEU A 42 -6.88 1.40 -3.62
C LEU A 42 -5.75 1.07 -2.64
N CYS A 43 -4.78 0.26 -3.06
CA CYS A 43 -3.61 -0.08 -2.26
C CYS A 43 -2.82 1.18 -1.86
N LEU A 44 -2.59 2.09 -2.81
CA LEU A 44 -1.86 3.33 -2.57
C LEU A 44 -2.61 4.25 -1.59
N VAL A 45 -3.93 4.37 -1.74
CA VAL A 45 -4.77 5.17 -0.83
C VAL A 45 -4.73 4.59 0.59
N ILE A 46 -4.91 3.28 0.75
CA ILE A 46 -4.89 2.63 2.06
C ILE A 46 -3.51 2.76 2.71
N ALA A 47 -2.43 2.49 1.96
CA ALA A 47 -1.07 2.64 2.45
C ALA A 47 -0.75 4.08 2.87
N GLY A 48 -1.19 5.06 2.07
CA GLY A 48 -1.06 6.49 2.39
C GLY A 48 -1.79 6.87 3.68
N GLN A 49 -3.01 6.38 3.87
CA GLN A 49 -3.79 6.62 5.09
C GLN A 49 -3.17 5.96 6.33
N VAL A 50 -2.71 4.71 6.22
CA VAL A 50 -2.01 4.00 7.31
C VAL A 50 -0.72 4.73 7.69
N PHE A 51 0.07 5.14 6.70
CA PHE A 51 1.28 5.92 6.91
C PHE A 51 0.96 7.25 7.60
N GLN A 52 0.03 8.03 7.06
CA GLN A 52 -0.34 9.33 7.62
C GLN A 52 -0.81 9.21 9.07
N SER A 53 -1.75 8.30 9.35
CA SER A 53 -2.27 8.08 10.71
C SER A 53 -1.19 7.64 11.69
N THR A 54 -0.31 6.72 11.28
CA THR A 54 0.78 6.23 12.14
C THR A 54 1.82 7.32 12.39
N THR A 55 2.18 8.10 11.36
CA THR A 55 3.15 9.18 11.47
C THR A 55 2.66 10.28 12.39
N VAL A 56 1.40 10.71 12.26
CA VAL A 56 0.80 11.70 13.17
C VAL A 56 0.88 11.21 14.62
N ARG A 57 0.49 9.95 14.86
CA ARG A 57 0.52 9.36 16.21
C ARG A 57 1.93 9.26 16.78
N ASN A 58 2.90 8.81 15.98
CA ASN A 58 4.28 8.65 16.44
C ASN A 58 4.95 10.01 16.69
N LEU A 59 4.75 10.99 15.80
CA LEU A 59 5.25 12.35 15.97
C LEU A 59 4.62 13.04 17.18
N THR A 60 3.31 12.87 17.40
CA THR A 60 2.63 13.40 18.60
C THR A 60 3.26 12.84 19.88
N GLY A 61 3.67 11.56 19.88
CA GLY A 61 4.38 10.95 21.01
C GLY A 61 5.77 11.56 21.25
N VAL A 62 6.57 11.73 20.19
CA VAL A 62 7.94 12.30 20.28
C VAL A 62 7.91 13.78 20.67
N LEU A 63 6.90 14.52 20.20
CA LEU A 63 6.75 15.97 20.41
C LEU A 63 5.89 16.31 21.65
N ALA A 64 5.41 15.30 22.37
CA ALA A 64 4.57 15.47 23.56
C ALA A 64 5.29 16.33 24.61
N GLY A 65 4.60 17.36 25.10
CA GLY A 65 5.13 18.28 26.12
C GLY A 65 5.98 19.44 25.59
N ARG A 66 6.13 19.59 24.27
CA ARG A 66 6.88 20.71 23.65
C ARG A 66 6.02 21.84 23.08
N GLY A 67 4.69 21.75 23.20
CA GLY A 67 3.76 22.84 22.87
C GLY A 67 3.44 23.02 21.38
N PHE A 68 3.82 22.08 20.51
CA PHE A 68 3.50 22.13 19.08
C PHE A 68 2.00 21.88 18.83
N SER A 69 1.43 22.59 17.85
CA SER A 69 0.04 22.41 17.43
C SER A 69 -0.13 21.15 16.55
N GLU A 70 -1.33 20.56 16.56
CA GLU A 70 -1.67 19.43 15.68
C GLU A 70 -1.42 19.77 14.20
N THR A 71 -1.69 21.01 13.79
CA THR A 71 -1.44 21.51 12.42
C THR A 71 0.03 21.42 12.03
N GLU A 72 0.95 21.75 12.94
CA GLU A 72 2.39 21.69 12.66
C GLU A 72 2.89 20.24 12.64
N ILE A 73 2.34 19.37 13.50
CA ILE A 73 2.61 17.93 13.49
C ILE A 73 2.13 17.30 12.17
N HIS A 74 0.92 17.65 11.71
CA HIS A 74 0.41 17.23 10.41
C HIS A 74 1.26 17.75 9.25
N GLY A 75 1.76 18.98 9.33
CA GLY A 75 2.71 19.55 8.37
C GLY A 75 4.04 18.79 8.31
N ALA A 76 4.50 18.24 9.44
CA ALA A 76 5.70 17.40 9.50
C ALA A 76 5.53 16.00 8.88
N VAL A 77 4.28 15.52 8.74
CA VAL A 77 3.99 14.28 8.00
C VAL A 77 4.31 14.42 6.51
N ALA A 78 4.25 15.63 5.95
CA ALA A 78 4.59 15.90 4.56
C ALA A 78 6.08 15.65 4.26
N GLY A 79 6.92 15.54 5.29
CA GLY A 79 8.30 15.10 5.19
C GLY A 79 9.25 15.89 6.08
N THR A 80 10.51 15.45 6.11
CA THR A 80 11.62 16.06 6.87
C THR A 80 12.03 17.45 6.39
N GLN A 81 11.32 17.99 5.39
CA GLN A 81 11.48 19.34 4.85
C GLN A 81 10.45 20.32 5.45
N SER A 82 9.61 19.89 6.40
CA SER A 82 8.67 20.81 7.03
C SER A 82 9.41 21.87 7.86
N PRO A 83 8.86 23.09 8.01
CA PRO A 83 9.43 24.13 8.86
C PRO A 83 9.60 23.67 10.31
N LEU A 84 8.77 22.72 10.75
CA LEU A 84 8.90 22.08 12.07
C LEU A 84 10.17 21.23 12.17
N PHE A 85 10.58 20.57 11.08
CA PHE A 85 11.83 19.82 11.06
C PHE A 85 13.08 20.70 11.07
N GLU A 86 12.99 21.93 10.54
CA GLU A 86 14.08 22.92 10.62
C GLU A 86 14.22 23.52 12.02
N SER A 87 13.14 23.60 12.80
CA SER A 87 13.18 24.06 14.19
C SER A 87 13.62 22.99 15.20
N LEU A 88 13.68 21.72 14.76
CA LEU A 88 14.13 20.58 15.56
C LEU A 88 15.66 20.43 15.48
N SER A 89 16.34 20.46 16.63
CA SER A 89 17.79 20.32 16.73
C SER A 89 18.24 18.99 17.37
N GLY A 90 19.34 18.44 16.87
CA GLY A 90 20.05 17.28 17.46
C GLY A 90 19.19 16.03 17.61
N ASP A 91 19.20 15.45 18.80
CA ASP A 91 18.57 14.17 19.13
C ASP A 91 17.06 14.11 18.79
N LEU A 92 16.34 15.23 18.91
CA LEU A 92 14.90 15.23 18.61
C LEU A 92 14.60 15.11 17.12
N ARG A 93 15.51 15.60 16.26
CA ARG A 93 15.41 15.43 14.82
C ARG A 93 15.59 13.95 14.45
N ASP A 94 16.55 13.28 15.08
CA ASP A 94 16.79 11.85 14.84
C ASP A 94 15.64 10.99 15.37
N ASP A 95 15.07 11.32 16.53
CA ASP A 95 13.86 10.66 17.04
C ASP A 95 12.65 10.86 16.12
N ALA A 96 12.47 12.07 15.57
CA ALA A 96 11.40 12.35 14.63
C ALA A 96 11.58 11.61 13.29
N VAL A 97 12.82 11.52 12.77
CA VAL A 97 13.11 10.70 11.58
C VAL A 97 12.83 9.23 11.87
N GLY A 98 13.30 8.71 13.02
CA GLY A 98 13.03 7.35 13.46
C GLY A 98 11.53 7.04 13.56
N ALA A 99 10.74 7.98 14.10
CA ALA A 99 9.30 7.88 14.17
C ALA A 99 8.62 7.83 12.79
N ILE A 100 9.08 8.62 11.82
CA ILE A 100 8.58 8.59 10.44
C ILE A 100 8.98 7.27 9.76
N THR A 101 10.23 6.84 9.90
CA THR A 101 10.72 5.57 9.33
C THR A 101 9.94 4.37 9.90
N ALA A 102 9.70 4.34 11.22
CA ALA A 102 8.87 3.31 11.85
C ALA A 102 7.42 3.34 11.36
N SER A 103 6.89 4.53 11.06
CA SER A 103 5.55 4.67 10.47
C SER A 103 5.50 4.14 9.03
N MET A 104 6.55 4.37 8.26
CA MET A 104 6.71 3.84 6.90
C MET A 104 6.79 2.31 6.91
N GLN A 105 7.43 1.71 7.91
CA GLN A 105 7.44 0.25 8.09
C GLN A 105 6.02 -0.32 8.27
N ARG A 106 5.09 0.40 8.90
CA ARG A 106 3.70 -0.08 9.05
C ARG A 106 2.92 -0.09 7.74
N ALA A 107 3.31 0.71 6.75
CA ALA A 107 2.67 0.68 5.44
C ALA A 107 2.87 -0.69 4.73
N PHE A 108 3.90 -1.46 5.09
CA PHE A 108 4.12 -2.82 4.56
C PHE A 108 3.11 -3.86 5.04
N VAL A 109 2.25 -3.54 6.01
CA VAL A 109 1.12 -4.42 6.37
C VAL A 109 0.14 -4.56 5.20
N VAL A 110 -0.02 -3.53 4.38
CA VAL A 110 -0.95 -3.54 3.23
C VAL A 110 -0.62 -4.66 2.22
N PRO A 111 0.62 -4.79 1.71
CA PRO A 111 0.97 -5.91 0.84
C PRO A 111 0.82 -7.28 1.50
N LEU A 112 1.00 -7.38 2.82
CA LEU A 112 0.85 -8.64 3.56
C LEU A 112 -0.63 -9.08 3.63
N VAL A 113 -1.54 -8.13 3.87
CA VAL A 113 -2.99 -8.37 3.81
C VAL A 113 -3.44 -8.69 2.39
N ALA A 114 -2.91 -7.98 1.38
CA ALA A 114 -3.21 -8.26 -0.02
C ALA A 114 -2.84 -9.70 -0.41
N GLY A 115 -1.66 -10.17 -0.03
CA GLY A 115 -1.26 -11.57 -0.25
C GLY A 115 -2.17 -12.58 0.45
N GLY A 116 -2.66 -12.25 1.66
CA GLY A 116 -3.65 -13.08 2.37
C GLY A 116 -4.99 -13.16 1.63
N VAL A 117 -5.48 -12.03 1.11
CA VAL A 117 -6.71 -11.97 0.30
C VAL A 117 -6.55 -12.78 -0.99
N ASP A 118 -5.40 -12.67 -1.66
CA ASP A 118 -5.10 -13.45 -2.88
C ASP A 118 -5.11 -14.97 -2.60
N LEU A 119 -4.53 -15.39 -1.47
CA LEU A 119 -4.54 -16.81 -1.07
C LEU A 119 -5.96 -17.31 -0.79
N VAL A 120 -6.77 -16.54 -0.04
CA VAL A 120 -8.17 -16.89 0.24
C VAL A 120 -8.97 -16.94 -1.07
N GLY A 121 -8.77 -15.96 -1.95
CA GLY A 121 -9.41 -15.94 -3.27
C GLY A 121 -9.04 -17.17 -4.10
N SER A 122 -7.76 -17.56 -4.11
CA SER A 122 -7.29 -18.75 -4.80
C SER A 122 -7.91 -20.04 -4.24
N LEU A 123 -8.07 -20.14 -2.92
CA LEU A 123 -8.70 -21.30 -2.28
C LEU A 123 -10.20 -21.43 -2.59
N LEU A 124 -10.88 -20.30 -2.79
CA LEU A 124 -12.32 -20.25 -3.12
C LEU A 124 -12.60 -20.47 -4.61
N MET A 125 -11.59 -20.40 -5.49
CA MET A 125 -11.78 -20.68 -6.91
C MET A 125 -12.09 -22.16 -7.15
N LYS A 126 -13.01 -22.42 -8.09
CA LYS A 126 -13.31 -23.79 -8.53
C LYS A 126 -12.07 -24.42 -9.16
N ARG A 127 -11.69 -25.59 -8.65
CA ARG A 127 -10.61 -26.41 -9.21
C ARG A 127 -11.11 -27.13 -10.46
N GLU A 128 -10.93 -26.49 -11.61
CA GLU A 128 -11.30 -27.04 -12.91
C GLU A 128 -10.08 -27.10 -13.82
N ARG A 129 -10.07 -28.04 -14.78
CA ARG A 129 -9.00 -28.09 -15.78
C ARG A 129 -9.12 -26.87 -16.71
N LEU A 130 -8.02 -26.15 -16.87
CA LEU A 130 -7.94 -24.98 -17.74
C LEU A 130 -7.93 -25.33 -19.23
N PHE A 131 -7.46 -26.52 -19.56
CA PHE A 131 -7.45 -27.06 -20.90
C PHE A 131 -8.34 -28.31 -20.93
N LYS A 132 -9.13 -28.45 -21.99
CA LYS A 132 -9.86 -29.69 -22.29
C LYS A 132 -8.94 -30.66 -23.00
#